data_AF-A0A1I5SPN9-F1
#
_entry.id   AF-A0A1I5SPN9-F1
#
_cell.length_a   1.000
_cell.length_b   1.000
_cell.length_c   1.000
_cell.angle_alpha   90.00
_cell.angle_beta   90.00
_cell.angle_gamma   90.00
#
_symmetry.space_group_name_H-M   'P 1'
#
loop_
_entity.id
_entity.type
_entity.pdbx_description
1 polymer ?
#
loop_
_entity_poly.entity_id
_entity_poly.type
_entity_poly.pdbx_seq_one_letter_code
_entity_poly.pdbx_strand_id
1 'polypeptide(L)'
;MKKLLAIVLLALGLSSCMAPAQMALQGSNPQIKVELLFEVDGCKVYRFYDGGAIRYFTKCENNSSVGWLESCGKNCTFYAENITNYDKTIPVPGKR
;
A
#
# COMPACT_ATOMS: atom_id res chain seq x y z
N MET A 1 -26.37 -31.77 7.03
CA MET A 1 -25.32 -31.40 8.01
C MET A 1 -23.89 -31.52 7.46
N LYS A 2 -23.51 -32.63 6.80
CA LYS A 2 -22.16 -32.81 6.21
C LYS A 2 -21.76 -31.72 5.18
N LYS A 3 -22.70 -31.25 4.36
CA LYS A 3 -22.48 -30.15 3.40
C LYS A 3 -22.22 -28.79 4.07
N LEU A 4 -22.85 -28.52 5.22
CA LEU A 4 -22.62 -27.30 5.99
C LEU A 4 -21.21 -27.32 6.61
N LEU A 5 -20.79 -28.49 7.13
CA LEU A 5 -19.46 -28.68 7.71
C LEU A 5 -18.35 -28.43 6.67
N ALA A 6 -18.54 -28.90 5.43
CA ALA A 6 -17.60 -28.68 4.33
C ALA A 6 -17.48 -27.19 3.94
N ILE A 7 -18.58 -26.43 3.96
CA ILE A 7 -18.57 -24.99 3.67
C ILE A 7 -17.83 -24.20 4.76
N VAL A 8 -18.04 -24.56 6.04
CA VAL A 8 -17.35 -23.92 7.17
C VAL A 8 -15.84 -24.21 7.13
N LEU A 9 -15.44 -25.45 6.82
CA LEU A 9 -14.03 -25.83 6.66
C LEU A 9 -13.37 -25.11 5.48
N LEU A 10 -14.08 -24.93 4.36
CA LEU A 10 -13.58 -24.18 3.21
C LEU A 10 -13.41 -22.68 3.52
N ALA A 11 -14.34 -22.09 4.28
CA ALA A 11 -14.28 -20.69 4.70
C ALA A 11 -13.10 -20.40 5.64
N LEU A 12 -12.73 -21.34 6.51
CA LEU A 12 -11.60 -21.21 7.43
C LEU A 12 -10.23 -21.31 6.72
N GLY A 13 -10.17 -21.94 5.55
CA GLY A 13 -8.95 -22.08 4.75
C GLY A 13 -8.58 -20.85 3.91
N LEU A 14 -9.43 -19.82 3.87
CA LEU A 14 -9.24 -18.61 3.06
C LEU A 14 -8.53 -17.47 3.82
N SER A 15 -7.81 -17.76 4.89
CA SER A 15 -7.05 -16.73 5.61
C SER A 15 -5.80 -16.32 4.83
N SER A 16 -5.93 -15.31 3.98
CA SER A 16 -4.74 -14.62 3.44
C SER A 16 -4.11 -13.81 4.58
N CYS A 17 -3.06 -14.34 5.19
CA CYS A 17 -2.35 -13.61 6.22
C CYS A 17 -1.47 -12.54 5.55
N MET A 18 -1.86 -11.27 5.69
CA MET A 18 -0.98 -10.15 5.35
C MET A 18 0.07 -9.98 6.44
N ALA A 19 1.33 -9.76 6.04
CA ALA A 19 2.39 -9.45 7.00
C ALA A 19 2.03 -8.18 7.82
N PRO A 20 2.27 -8.20 9.14
CA PRO A 20 2.03 -7.04 10.00
C PRO A 20 2.94 -5.88 9.58
N ALA A 21 2.47 -4.66 9.80
CA ALA A 21 3.29 -3.47 9.62
C ALA A 21 4.36 -3.38 10.72
N GLN A 22 5.51 -2.81 10.39
CA GLN A 22 6.55 -2.48 11.38
C GLN A 22 6.07 -1.41 12.36
N MET A 23 5.36 -0.39 11.87
CA MET A 23 4.74 0.64 12.71
C MET A 23 3.61 1.37 11.98
N ALA A 24 2.73 2.01 12.75
CA ALA A 24 1.71 2.93 12.24
C ALA A 24 2.17 4.38 12.41
N LEU A 25 1.81 5.21 11.44
CA LEU A 25 2.12 6.63 11.35
C LEU A 25 0.81 7.39 11.21
N GLN A 26 0.67 8.46 11.99
CA GLN A 26 -0.48 9.35 11.91
C GLN A 26 -0.10 10.58 11.09
N GLY A 27 -0.81 10.80 9.98
CA GLY A 27 -0.68 12.02 9.18
C GLY A 27 -1.50 13.19 9.76
N SER A 28 -1.53 14.29 9.00
CA SER A 28 -2.40 15.44 9.31
C SER A 28 -3.89 15.11 9.23
N ASN A 29 -4.27 14.12 8.41
CA ASN A 29 -5.62 13.57 8.40
C ASN A 29 -5.69 12.36 9.36
N PRO A 30 -6.38 12.47 10.51
CA PRO A 30 -6.48 11.38 11.49
C PRO A 30 -7.20 10.14 10.96
N GLN A 31 -8.02 10.28 9.91
CA GLN A 31 -8.80 9.19 9.33
C GLN A 31 -7.97 8.28 8.41
N ILE A 32 -6.77 8.72 8.01
CA ILE A 32 -5.89 7.93 7.15
C ILE A 32 -4.76 7.37 8.01
N LYS A 33 -4.83 6.06 8.26
CA LYS A 33 -3.76 5.31 8.90
C LYS A 33 -2.72 4.93 7.85
N VAL A 34 -1.49 5.42 8.03
CA VAL A 34 -0.34 5.03 7.21
C VAL A 34 0.47 4.00 7.98
N GLU A 35 0.93 2.96 7.31
CA GLU A 35 1.69 1.87 7.89
C GLU A 35 3.07 1.79 7.22
N LEU A 36 4.16 1.85 8.00
CA LEU A 36 5.48 1.48 7.50
C LEU A 36 5.57 -0.05 7.48
N LEU A 37 5.87 -0.63 6.33
CA LEU A 37 6.01 -2.07 6.18
C LEU A 37 7.44 -2.53 6.44
N PHE A 38 8.39 -1.93 5.74
CA PHE A 38 9.82 -2.25 5.84
C PHE A 38 10.66 -1.13 5.22
N GLU A 39 11.97 -1.24 5.45
CA GLU A 39 13.00 -0.43 4.81
C GLU A 39 14.04 -1.35 4.16
N VAL A 40 14.43 -1.03 2.94
CA VAL A 40 15.48 -1.74 2.18
C VAL A 40 16.23 -0.75 1.31
N ASP A 41 17.56 -0.83 1.30
CA ASP A 41 18.43 0.05 0.51
C ASP A 41 18.16 1.56 0.69
N GLY A 42 17.81 1.98 1.92
CA GLY A 42 17.47 3.38 2.24
C GLY A 42 16.10 3.85 1.73
N CYS A 43 15.29 2.94 1.20
CA CYS A 43 13.93 3.18 0.75
C CYS A 43 12.92 2.62 1.75
N LYS A 44 11.99 3.45 2.20
CA LYS A 44 10.88 3.07 3.08
C LYS A 44 9.63 2.77 2.26
N VAL A 45 9.02 1.62 2.52
CA VAL A 45 7.78 1.19 1.85
C VAL A 45 6.61 1.30 2.80
N TYR A 46 5.59 2.03 2.37
CA TYR A 46 4.41 2.34 3.17
C TYR A 46 3.16 1.76 2.54
N ARG A 47 2.17 1.51 3.39
CA ARG A 47 0.82 1.06 3.02
C ARG A 47 -0.21 1.96 3.66
N PHE A 48 -1.26 2.31 2.93
CA PHE A 48 -2.45 2.94 3.49
C PHE A 48 -3.69 2.44 2.78
N TYR A 49 -4.85 2.67 3.39
CA TYR A 49 -6.14 2.32 2.83
C TYR A 49 -6.85 3.58 2.37
N ASP A 50 -7.39 3.52 1.15
CA ASP A 50 -8.19 4.61 0.59
C ASP A 50 -9.30 4.03 -0.29
N GLY A 51 -10.55 4.46 -0.05
CA GLY A 51 -11.72 3.96 -0.79
C GLY A 51 -11.93 2.44 -0.75
N GLY A 52 -11.49 1.75 0.30
CA GLY A 52 -11.58 0.29 0.42
C GLY A 52 -10.49 -0.48 -0.35
N ALA A 53 -9.53 0.23 -0.94
CA ALA A 53 -8.40 -0.37 -1.63
C ALA A 53 -7.09 -0.09 -0.88
N ILE A 54 -6.15 -1.02 -1.01
CA ILE A 54 -4.79 -0.85 -0.48
C ILE A 54 -3.97 -0.04 -1.49
N ARG A 55 -3.22 0.93 -0.97
CA ARG A 55 -2.26 1.74 -1.71
C ARG A 55 -0.87 1.59 -1.12
N TYR A 56 0.13 1.62 -1.99
CA TYR A 56 1.52 1.55 -1.61
C TYR A 56 2.27 2.77 -2.12
N PHE A 57 3.17 3.29 -1.31
CA PHE A 57 4.14 4.27 -1.77
C PHE A 57 5.51 3.98 -1.18
N THR A 58 6.53 4.27 -1.96
CA THR A 58 7.93 4.10 -1.61
C THR A 58 8.57 5.47 -1.54
N LYS A 59 9.32 5.72 -0.47
CA LYS A 59 10.11 6.93 -0.31
C LYS A 59 11.56 6.55 -0.11
N CYS A 60 12.39 6.94 -1.05
CA CYS A 60 13.84 6.88 -0.99
C CYS A 60 14.40 8.31 -0.78
N GLU A 61 15.72 8.45 -0.75
CA GLU A 61 16.37 9.74 -0.53
C GLU A 61 16.02 10.78 -1.61
N ASN A 62 16.03 10.38 -2.88
CA ASN A 62 15.92 11.30 -4.04
C ASN A 62 14.72 11.00 -4.93
N ASN A 63 13.95 9.98 -4.61
CA ASN A 63 12.87 9.50 -5.43
C ASN A 63 11.75 8.99 -4.54
N SER A 64 10.53 9.24 -4.96
CA SER A 64 9.35 8.63 -4.37
C SER A 64 8.48 8.08 -5.48
N SER A 65 7.91 6.92 -5.26
CA SER A 65 6.92 6.35 -6.16
C SER A 65 5.66 6.01 -5.40
N VAL A 66 4.53 6.12 -6.08
CA VAL A 66 3.26 5.57 -5.64
C VAL A 66 2.77 4.63 -6.72
N GLY A 67 2.21 3.49 -6.32
CA GLY A 67 1.71 2.53 -7.29
C GLY A 67 0.62 1.62 -6.74
N TRP A 68 -0.26 1.18 -7.63
CA TRP A 68 -1.35 0.27 -7.33
C TRP A 68 -1.79 -0.50 -8.58
N LEU A 69 -2.42 -1.66 -8.36
CA LEU A 69 -3.07 -2.40 -9.42
C LEU A 69 -4.43 -1.78 -9.72
N GLU A 70 -4.67 -1.48 -10.98
CA GLU A 70 -5.98 -1.06 -11.49
C GLU A 70 -6.60 -2.17 -12.34
N SER A 71 -7.93 -2.30 -12.24
CA SER A 71 -8.69 -3.16 -13.14
C SER A 71 -9.01 -2.40 -14.42
N CYS A 72 -8.74 -3.01 -15.57
CA CYS A 72 -9.17 -2.49 -16.88
C CYS A 72 -10.41 -3.21 -17.43
N GLY A 73 -11.04 -4.08 -16.64
CA GLY A 73 -12.18 -4.90 -17.07
C GLY A 73 -11.97 -6.39 -16.85
N LYS A 74 -12.59 -7.23 -17.71
CA LYS A 74 -12.56 -8.69 -17.54
C LYS A 74 -11.15 -9.23 -17.79
N ASN A 75 -10.66 -10.02 -16.84
CA ASN A 75 -9.35 -10.70 -16.89
C ASN A 75 -8.17 -9.77 -17.18
N CYS A 76 -8.26 -8.51 -16.77
CA CYS A 76 -7.18 -7.58 -17.02
C CYS A 76 -6.95 -6.63 -15.84
N THR A 77 -5.68 -6.49 -15.49
CA THR A 77 -5.16 -5.56 -14.51
C THR A 77 -3.87 -4.98 -15.03
N PHE A 78 -3.63 -3.70 -14.77
CA PHE A 78 -2.34 -3.07 -15.04
C PHE A 78 -1.80 -2.41 -13.77
N TYR A 79 -0.48 -2.27 -13.70
CA TYR A 79 0.17 -1.55 -12.62
C TYR A 79 0.24 -0.08 -13.00
N ALA A 80 -0.52 0.76 -12.30
CA ALA A 80 -0.40 2.20 -12.39
C ALA A 80 0.72 2.63 -11.45
N GLU A 81 1.74 3.31 -11.97
CA GLU A 81 2.81 3.90 -11.19
C GLU A 81 3.00 5.36 -11.53
N ASN A 82 3.28 6.17 -10.51
CA ASN A 82 3.75 7.53 -10.67
C ASN A 82 5.04 7.69 -9.88
N ILE A 83 6.12 8.03 -10.60
CA ILE A 83 7.46 8.20 -10.05
C ILE A 83 7.78 9.69 -10.07
N THR A 84 7.97 10.26 -8.88
CA THR A 84 8.47 11.61 -8.71
C THR A 84 9.94 11.54 -8.33
N ASN A 85 10.79 12.06 -9.20
CA ASN A 85 12.20 12.29 -8.89
C ASN A 85 12.35 13.68 -8.27
N TYR A 86 12.96 13.75 -7.10
CA TYR A 86 13.30 15.02 -6.47
C TYR A 86 14.73 15.40 -6.88
N ASP A 87 14.83 16.41 -7.74
CA ASP A 87 16.10 17.09 -7.94
C ASP A 87 16.37 17.99 -6.71
N LYS A 88 17.43 17.69 -5.96
CA LYS A 88 17.82 18.47 -4.76
C LYS A 88 18.10 19.95 -5.08
N THR A 89 18.30 20.30 -6.35
CA THR A 89 18.53 21.69 -6.79
C THR A 89 17.24 22.49 -6.95
N ILE A 90 16.07 21.84 -6.99
CA ILE A 90 14.77 22.51 -7.13
C ILE A 90 14.09 22.56 -5.76
N PRO A 91 13.82 23.74 -5.18
CA PRO A 91 13.12 23.85 -3.92
C PRO A 91 11.73 23.21 -4.01
N VAL A 92 11.40 22.31 -3.09
CA VAL A 92 10.05 21.73 -3.01
C VAL A 92 9.07 22.87 -2.68
N PRO A 93 8.04 23.12 -3.52
CA PRO A 93 7.09 24.19 -3.26
C PRO A 93 6.34 23.90 -1.95
N GLY A 94 6.45 24.80 -0.97
CA GLY A 94 5.61 24.78 0.23
C GLY A 94 6.25 24.30 1.54
N LYS A 95 7.56 24.05 1.61
CA LYS A 95 8.26 24.06 2.91
C LYS A 95 8.67 25.49 3.25
N ARG A 96 7.83 26.20 4.00
CA ARG A 96 8.25 27.32 4.85
C ARG A 96 8.60 26.80 6.23
#